data_AF-A0A6G0WM14-F1
#
_entry.id   AF-A0A6G0WM14-F1
#
_cell.length_a   1.000
_cell.length_b   1.000
_cell.length_c   1.000
_cell.angle_alpha   90.00
_cell.angle_beta   90.00
_cell.angle_gamma   90.00
#
_symmetry.space_group_name_H-M   'P 1'
#
loop_
_entity.id
_entity.type
_entity.pdbx_description
1 polymer ?
#
loop_
_entity_poly.entity_id
_entity_poly.type
_entity_poly.pdbx_seq_one_letter_code
_entity_poly.pdbx_strand_id
1 'polypeptide(L)'
;MTDLPPHLVASYDRINNAALEVAVQQPPPATGTLRVCLATEQEWNAFAGCDGLVVHPNYLEWFADSGEIHIIEFVSTPHERYLGELISDQFRGRHVQKWLRSQGAATISQGQRASPDLSYGPYSDTSHTVLPPGVPDFDDFSTIKIEIGVSQPWGMAQGQLDRKAIQVWAVMPGVEYVLCVKLDPDFENAEYKLYDVRADPLVPLNPLPIVPPRTEIHFDGRRILGIQQAMALPVGSPRALSVDLYTPLKRAMRS
;
A
#
# COMPACT_ATOMS: atom_id res chain seq x y z
N MET A 1 -1.44 -12.33 22.09
CA MET A 1 -0.87 -11.03 22.47
C MET A 1 0.29 -11.29 23.40
N THR A 2 1.51 -11.17 22.89
CA THR A 2 2.72 -11.13 23.71
C THR A 2 2.74 -9.76 24.40
N ASP A 3 2.86 -9.72 25.72
CA ASP A 3 2.97 -8.46 26.45
C ASP A 3 4.21 -7.70 25.95
N LEU A 4 3.98 -6.51 25.38
CA LEU A 4 5.07 -5.64 24.96
C LEU A 4 5.86 -5.21 26.21
N PRO A 5 7.20 -5.20 26.15
CA PRO A 5 8.03 -4.62 27.19
C PRO A 5 7.54 -3.22 27.59
N PRO A 6 7.59 -2.84 28.89
CA PRO A 6 7.05 -1.56 29.37
C PRO A 6 7.59 -0.32 28.63
N HIS A 7 8.85 -0.38 28.17
CA HIS A 7 9.45 0.71 27.41
C HIS A 7 8.81 0.86 26.02
N LEU A 8 8.39 -0.23 25.36
CA LEU A 8 7.71 -0.17 24.06
C LEU A 8 6.26 0.32 24.20
N VAL A 9 5.58 0.02 25.31
CA VAL A 9 4.25 0.58 25.61
C VAL A 9 4.32 2.10 25.81
N ALA A 10 5.33 2.59 26.55
CA ALA A 10 5.55 4.03 26.70
C ALA A 10 5.88 4.71 25.35
N SER A 11 6.63 4.03 24.48
CA SER A 11 6.92 4.53 23.13
C SER A 11 5.69 4.56 22.22
N TYR A 12 4.79 3.59 22.34
CA TYR A 12 3.51 3.58 21.63
C TYR A 12 2.69 4.84 21.95
N ASP A 13 2.45 5.13 23.23
CA ASP A 13 1.65 6.29 23.64
C ASP A 13 2.29 7.60 23.18
N ARG A 14 3.63 7.68 23.27
CA ARG A 14 4.39 8.83 22.78
C ARG A 14 4.20 9.05 21.28
N ILE A 15 4.34 8.02 20.46
CA ILE A 15 4.22 8.13 19.00
C ILE A 15 2.77 8.44 18.61
N ASN A 16 1.78 7.74 19.17
CA ASN A 16 0.38 7.94 18.86
C ASN A 16 -0.10 9.36 19.25
N ASN A 17 0.28 9.85 20.44
CA ASN A 17 -0.06 11.19 20.88
C ASN A 17 0.64 12.27 20.04
N ALA A 18 1.92 12.09 19.69
CA ALA A 18 2.63 13.02 18.82
C ALA A 18 2.01 13.08 17.42
N ALA A 19 1.65 11.93 16.84
CA ALA A 19 1.01 11.87 15.53
C ALA A 19 -0.36 12.58 15.53
N LEU A 20 -1.16 12.36 16.58
CA LEU A 20 -2.43 13.06 16.79
C LEU A 20 -2.21 14.57 16.95
N GLU A 21 -1.22 14.99 17.73
CA GLU A 21 -0.91 16.39 17.95
C GLU A 21 -0.55 17.09 16.62
N VAL A 22 0.34 16.51 15.83
CA VAL A 22 0.71 17.06 14.52
C VAL A 22 -0.49 17.09 13.58
N ALA A 23 -1.27 16.01 13.50
CA ALA A 23 -2.45 15.93 12.63
C ALA A 23 -3.55 16.95 12.97
N VAL A 24 -3.68 17.34 14.25
CA VAL A 24 -4.67 18.34 14.70
C VAL A 24 -4.15 19.77 14.59
N GLN A 25 -2.88 20.01 14.93
CA GLN A 25 -2.35 21.36 15.04
C GLN A 25 -1.83 21.92 13.72
N GLN A 26 -1.42 21.07 12.77
CA GLN A 26 -0.79 21.51 11.54
C GLN A 26 -1.69 21.17 10.34
N PRO A 27 -2.05 22.15 9.51
CA PRO A 27 -2.75 21.84 8.27
C PRO A 27 -1.85 20.98 7.38
N PRO A 28 -2.42 20.06 6.58
CA PRO A 28 -1.67 19.32 5.58
C PRO A 28 -0.87 20.29 4.70
N PRO A 29 0.46 20.13 4.58
CA PRO A 29 1.23 20.94 3.66
C PRO A 29 0.76 20.62 2.23
N ALA A 30 0.83 21.61 1.33
CA ALA A 30 0.44 21.40 -0.08
C ALA A 30 1.29 20.31 -0.75
N THR A 31 2.54 20.14 -0.29
CA THR A 31 3.46 19.06 -0.70
C THR A 31 4.41 18.73 0.44
N GLY A 32 4.85 17.48 0.51
CA GLY A 32 5.87 17.04 1.46
C GLY A 32 5.27 16.34 2.67
N THR A 33 6.03 16.29 3.76
CA THR A 33 5.71 15.47 4.94
C THR A 33 5.78 16.31 6.20
N LEU A 34 5.02 15.93 7.24
CA LEU A 34 5.14 16.56 8.56
C LEU A 34 5.87 15.64 9.53
N ARG A 35 6.97 16.12 10.10
CA ARG A 35 7.72 15.38 11.13
C ARG A 35 6.90 15.25 12.40
N VAL A 36 6.80 14.02 12.90
CA VAL A 36 6.12 13.67 14.15
C VAL A 36 7.11 13.65 15.31
N CYS A 37 8.04 12.68 15.29
CA CYS A 37 9.02 12.50 16.36
C CYS A 37 10.20 11.62 15.90
N LEU A 38 11.19 11.46 16.78
CA LEU A 38 12.25 10.45 16.62
C LEU A 38 11.81 9.13 17.24
N ALA A 39 12.10 8.02 16.55
CA ALA A 39 11.90 6.67 17.04
C ALA A 39 13.01 5.75 16.51
N THR A 40 13.35 4.73 17.29
CA THR A 40 14.14 3.61 16.81
C THR A 40 13.27 2.71 15.92
N GLU A 41 13.92 1.89 15.07
CA GLU A 41 13.22 0.90 14.25
C GLU A 41 12.34 -0.04 15.10
N GLN A 42 12.83 -0.45 16.28
CA GLN A 42 12.10 -1.32 17.19
C GLN A 42 10.83 -0.66 17.73
N GLU A 43 10.90 0.62 18.10
CA GLU A 43 9.74 1.39 18.55
C GLU A 43 8.73 1.58 17.41
N TRP A 44 9.20 1.90 16.21
CA TRP A 44 8.35 2.00 15.03
C TRP A 44 7.63 0.68 14.72
N ASN A 45 8.36 -0.43 14.69
CA ASN A 45 7.80 -1.74 14.40
C ASN A 45 6.77 -2.17 15.44
N ALA A 46 7.02 -1.86 16.72
CA ALA A 46 6.05 -2.09 17.79
C ALA A 46 4.80 -1.23 17.59
N PHE A 47 4.95 0.06 17.29
CA PHE A 47 3.86 0.99 17.03
C PHE A 47 3.02 0.59 15.81
N ALA A 48 3.65 0.37 14.65
CA ALA A 48 2.98 -0.08 13.43
C ALA A 48 2.39 -1.51 13.58
N GLY A 49 2.81 -2.22 14.63
CA GLY A 49 2.31 -3.49 15.15
C GLY A 49 0.90 -3.45 15.72
N CYS A 50 0.49 -2.30 16.25
CA CYS A 50 -0.64 -2.18 17.16
C CYS A 50 -1.97 -1.92 16.43
N ASP A 51 -3.04 -2.48 16.99
CA ASP A 51 -4.42 -2.15 16.65
C ASP A 51 -4.91 -0.93 17.46
N GLY A 52 -5.99 -0.28 17.00
CA GLY A 52 -6.64 0.81 17.76
C GLY A 52 -5.93 2.16 17.69
N LEU A 53 -5.02 2.33 16.74
CA LEU A 53 -4.30 3.58 16.50
C LEU A 53 -5.22 4.69 16.03
N VAL A 54 -4.94 5.92 16.48
CA VAL A 54 -5.71 7.10 16.06
C VAL A 54 -5.29 7.54 14.66
N VAL A 55 -3.99 7.51 14.38
CA VAL A 55 -3.43 7.72 13.04
C VAL A 55 -2.94 6.38 12.52
N HIS A 56 -3.54 5.92 11.43
CA HIS A 56 -3.24 4.59 10.89
C HIS A 56 -1.83 4.58 10.25
N PRO A 57 -1.04 3.50 10.39
CA PRO A 57 0.36 3.48 9.95
C PRO A 57 0.59 3.62 8.44
N ASN A 58 -0.43 3.51 7.59
CA ASN A 58 -0.33 3.78 6.14
C ASN A 58 -0.15 5.28 5.84
N TYR A 59 -0.60 6.16 6.76
CA TYR A 59 -0.41 7.60 6.69
C TYR A 59 0.96 8.05 7.20
N LEU A 60 1.74 7.14 7.78
CA LEU A 60 3.02 7.41 8.44
C LEU A 60 4.15 6.65 7.73
N GLU A 61 5.36 7.22 7.78
CA GLU A 61 6.57 6.52 7.37
C GLU A 61 7.70 6.81 8.36
N TRP A 62 8.46 5.78 8.69
CA TRP A 62 9.70 5.92 9.44
C TRP A 62 10.88 5.96 8.47
N PHE A 63 11.69 7.02 8.58
CA PHE A 63 12.85 7.24 7.73
C PHE A 63 14.10 6.70 8.41
N ALA A 64 14.62 5.58 7.92
CA ALA A 64 15.72 4.85 8.56
C ALA A 64 17.04 5.65 8.65
N ASP A 65 17.26 6.60 7.73
CA ASP A 65 18.45 7.46 7.69
C ASP A 65 18.44 8.56 8.75
N SER A 66 17.27 9.08 9.13
CA SER A 66 17.12 10.10 10.17
C SER A 66 16.60 9.57 11.51
N GLY A 67 15.96 8.40 11.51
CA GLY A 67 15.21 7.87 12.64
C GLY A 67 13.91 8.62 12.92
N GLU A 68 13.41 9.41 11.97
CA GLU A 68 12.22 10.25 12.13
C GLU A 68 10.96 9.55 11.62
N ILE A 69 9.85 9.71 12.35
CA ILE A 69 8.51 9.34 11.89
C ILE A 69 7.87 10.58 11.30
N HIS A 70 7.27 10.43 10.11
CA HIS A 70 6.61 11.51 9.39
C HIS A 70 5.19 11.11 9.01
N ILE A 71 4.26 12.08 9.03
CA ILE A 71 3.00 12.00 8.30
C ILE A 71 3.30 12.27 6.83
N ILE A 72 3.05 11.26 5.99
CA ILE A 72 3.29 11.28 4.55
C ILE A 72 1.99 11.50 3.77
N GLU A 73 0.85 11.07 4.31
CA GLU A 73 -0.47 11.30 3.73
C GLU A 73 -1.44 11.70 4.85
N PHE A 74 -2.43 12.50 4.50
CA PHE A 74 -3.38 13.05 5.45
C PHE A 74 -4.75 12.42 5.23
N VAL A 75 -5.39 12.06 6.33
CA VAL A 75 -6.78 11.59 6.28
C VAL A 75 -7.61 12.66 5.59
N SER A 76 -8.15 12.31 4.44
CA SER A 76 -8.90 13.22 3.61
C SER A 76 -10.12 12.50 3.04
N THR A 77 -11.22 13.23 2.92
CA THR A 77 -12.45 12.70 2.33
C THR A 77 -12.22 12.11 0.93
N PRO A 78 -11.39 12.70 0.05
CA PRO A 78 -11.10 12.12 -1.27
C PRO A 78 -10.38 10.77 -1.21
N HIS A 79 -9.36 10.64 -0.34
CA HIS A 79 -8.64 9.37 -0.14
C HIS A 79 -9.63 8.29 0.28
N GLU A 80 -10.34 8.50 1.39
CA GLU A 80 -11.23 7.49 1.98
C GLU A 80 -12.39 7.11 1.04
N ARG A 81 -12.95 8.08 0.32
CA ARG A 81 -14.00 7.81 -0.68
C ARG A 81 -13.49 6.96 -1.83
N TYR A 82 -12.35 7.32 -2.42
CA TYR A 82 -11.81 6.56 -3.54
C TYR A 82 -11.37 5.16 -3.12
N LEU A 83 -10.66 5.04 -1.99
CA LEU A 83 -10.28 3.77 -1.41
C LEU A 83 -11.51 2.88 -1.15
N GLY A 84 -12.55 3.42 -0.52
CA GLY A 84 -13.80 2.72 -0.24
C GLY A 84 -14.50 2.21 -1.50
N GLU A 85 -14.59 3.04 -2.54
CA GLU A 85 -15.21 2.65 -3.82
C GLU A 85 -14.35 1.65 -4.60
N LEU A 86 -13.03 1.80 -4.57
CA LEU A 86 -12.09 0.88 -5.21
C LEU A 86 -12.21 -0.52 -4.58
N ILE A 87 -12.25 -0.56 -3.25
CA ILE A 87 -12.51 -1.79 -2.49
C ILE A 87 -13.87 -2.36 -2.87
N SER A 88 -14.95 -1.57 -2.80
CA SER A 88 -16.31 -2.04 -3.02
C SER A 88 -16.54 -2.61 -4.43
N ASP A 89 -15.97 -1.97 -5.44
CA ASP A 89 -16.25 -2.27 -6.84
C ASP A 89 -15.27 -3.30 -7.46
N GLN A 90 -13.97 -3.11 -7.18
CA GLN A 90 -12.91 -3.86 -7.86
C GLN A 90 -12.27 -4.91 -6.96
N PHE A 91 -12.11 -4.61 -5.66
CA PHE A 91 -11.35 -5.48 -4.76
C PHE A 91 -12.17 -6.31 -3.77
N ARG A 92 -13.51 -6.16 -3.72
CA ARG A 92 -14.42 -7.02 -2.93
C ARG A 92 -15.05 -8.14 -3.74
N GLY A 93 -15.49 -9.18 -3.04
CA GLY A 93 -16.43 -10.18 -3.55
C GLY A 93 -15.89 -11.05 -4.70
N ARG A 94 -16.40 -10.83 -5.93
CA ARG A 94 -16.24 -11.75 -7.09
C ARG A 94 -15.08 -11.42 -8.05
N HIS A 95 -14.38 -10.29 -7.86
CA HIS A 95 -13.26 -9.88 -8.68
C HIS A 95 -11.92 -10.25 -8.03
N VAL A 96 -11.20 -9.32 -7.42
CA VAL A 96 -9.86 -9.59 -6.88
C VAL A 96 -9.94 -10.53 -5.67
N GLN A 97 -10.83 -10.26 -4.70
CA GLN A 97 -11.02 -11.11 -3.52
C GLN A 97 -11.52 -12.53 -3.80
N LYS A 98 -11.95 -12.83 -5.03
CA LYS A 98 -12.25 -14.21 -5.43
C LYS A 98 -10.98 -15.06 -5.54
N TRP A 99 -9.85 -14.42 -5.84
CA TRP A 99 -8.58 -15.08 -6.17
C TRP A 99 -7.47 -14.76 -5.20
N LEU A 100 -7.52 -13.58 -4.56
CA LEU A 100 -6.49 -13.09 -3.66
C LEU A 100 -7.09 -12.71 -2.31
N ARG A 101 -6.33 -12.97 -1.25
CA ARG A 101 -6.63 -12.53 0.11
C ARG A 101 -6.10 -11.11 0.32
N SER A 102 -6.87 -10.28 1.02
CA SER A 102 -6.37 -9.02 1.56
C SER A 102 -5.32 -9.29 2.63
N GLN A 103 -4.16 -8.68 2.50
CA GLN A 103 -3.09 -8.70 3.48
C GLN A 103 -3.00 -7.33 4.16
N GLY A 104 -2.58 -7.31 5.43
CA GLY A 104 -2.41 -6.09 6.20
C GLY A 104 -1.03 -5.45 6.01
N ALA A 105 -0.58 -4.75 7.05
CA ALA A 105 0.79 -4.25 7.18
C ALA A 105 1.81 -5.38 6.99
N ALA A 106 2.94 -5.09 6.36
CA ALA A 106 3.99 -6.06 6.09
C ALA A 106 5.33 -5.64 6.68
N THR A 107 6.14 -6.62 7.05
CA THR A 107 7.54 -6.40 7.40
C THR A 107 8.34 -6.40 6.09
N ILE A 108 9.01 -5.30 5.77
CA ILE A 108 9.90 -5.24 4.59
C ILE A 108 11.21 -5.98 4.87
N SER A 109 11.97 -6.31 3.83
CA SER A 109 13.16 -7.19 3.89
C SER A 109 14.29 -6.71 4.81
N GLN A 110 14.21 -5.47 5.31
CA GLN A 110 15.15 -4.88 6.27
C GLN A 110 14.70 -4.96 7.73
N GLY A 111 13.53 -5.56 8.03
CA GLY A 111 12.99 -5.65 9.39
C GLY A 111 12.02 -4.52 9.74
N GLN A 112 12.02 -3.43 8.99
CA GLN A 112 11.09 -2.32 9.14
C GLN A 112 9.65 -2.75 8.78
N ARG A 113 8.66 -2.32 9.56
CA ARG A 113 7.24 -2.49 9.22
C ARG A 113 6.77 -1.36 8.32
N ALA A 114 6.03 -1.67 7.28
CA ALA A 114 5.43 -0.67 6.41
C ALA A 114 4.01 -1.09 6.04
N SER A 115 3.12 -0.10 5.93
CA SER A 115 1.70 -0.33 5.67
C SER A 115 1.29 0.31 4.35
N PRO A 116 0.93 -0.49 3.33
CA PRO A 116 0.28 0.03 2.13
C PRO A 116 -1.19 0.34 2.43
N ASP A 117 -1.86 1.10 1.56
CA ASP A 117 -3.31 1.29 1.65
C ASP A 117 -4.06 0.00 1.37
N LEU A 118 -3.61 -0.77 0.37
CA LEU A 118 -4.07 -2.13 0.12
C LEU A 118 -2.93 -3.07 -0.24
N SER A 119 -3.07 -4.33 0.17
CA SER A 119 -2.15 -5.40 -0.18
C SER A 119 -2.93 -6.67 -0.46
N TYR A 120 -2.52 -7.41 -1.48
CA TYR A 120 -3.18 -8.66 -1.86
C TYR A 120 -2.15 -9.74 -2.18
N GLY A 121 -2.47 -10.98 -1.82
CA GLY A 121 -1.67 -12.15 -2.12
C GLY A 121 -2.54 -13.41 -2.28
N PRO A 122 -1.97 -14.51 -2.77
CA PRO A 122 -2.72 -15.74 -2.97
C PRO A 122 -3.20 -16.35 -1.65
N TYR A 123 -4.32 -17.08 -1.70
CA TYR A 123 -4.77 -17.90 -0.58
C TYR A 123 -3.84 -19.10 -0.37
N SER A 124 -3.68 -19.56 0.87
CA SER A 124 -2.83 -20.71 1.22
C SER A 124 -3.32 -22.03 0.63
N ASP A 125 -4.60 -22.12 0.24
CA ASP A 125 -5.20 -23.28 -0.43
C ASP A 125 -5.23 -23.15 -1.97
N THR A 126 -4.67 -22.06 -2.52
CA THR A 126 -4.55 -21.91 -3.97
C THR A 126 -3.59 -22.96 -4.53
N SER A 127 -4.11 -23.82 -5.41
CA SER A 127 -3.34 -24.91 -6.00
C SER A 127 -2.13 -24.39 -6.79
N HIS A 128 -0.97 -25.01 -6.58
CA HIS A 128 0.32 -24.72 -7.24
C HIS A 128 0.95 -23.37 -6.91
N THR A 129 0.41 -22.63 -5.95
CA THR A 129 1.09 -21.46 -5.40
C THR A 129 2.33 -21.89 -4.62
N VAL A 130 3.42 -21.16 -4.79
CA VAL A 130 4.70 -21.40 -4.10
C VAL A 130 5.09 -20.14 -3.34
N LEU A 131 5.48 -20.30 -2.07
CA LEU A 131 6.04 -19.20 -1.30
C LEU A 131 7.37 -18.76 -1.91
N PRO A 132 7.56 -17.46 -2.21
CA PRO A 132 8.84 -16.94 -2.66
C PRO A 132 9.93 -17.12 -1.59
N PRO A 133 11.21 -17.25 -1.99
CA PRO A 133 12.32 -17.24 -1.04
C PRO A 133 12.29 -15.99 -0.15
N GLY A 134 12.45 -16.17 1.15
CA GLY A 134 12.43 -15.06 2.12
C GLY A 134 11.04 -14.64 2.61
N VAL A 135 9.96 -15.27 2.10
CA VAL A 135 8.61 -15.10 2.64
C VAL A 135 8.32 -16.26 3.61
N PRO A 136 8.08 -15.99 4.91
CA PRO A 136 8.00 -17.04 5.93
C PRO A 136 6.71 -17.86 5.83
N ASP A 137 5.57 -17.23 5.51
CA ASP A 137 4.27 -17.87 5.37
C ASP A 137 3.33 -17.11 4.42
N PHE A 138 2.11 -17.62 4.27
CA PHE A 138 1.10 -17.05 3.38
C PHE A 138 0.41 -15.80 3.94
N ASP A 139 0.51 -15.53 5.24
CA ASP A 139 0.00 -14.27 5.81
C ASP A 139 0.94 -13.11 5.43
N ASP A 140 2.23 -13.38 5.28
CA ASP A 140 3.22 -12.42 4.78
C ASP A 140 3.36 -12.39 3.25
N PHE A 141 2.76 -13.36 2.54
CA PHE A 141 2.85 -13.41 1.07
C PHE A 141 1.88 -12.41 0.41
N SER A 142 2.43 -11.39 -0.22
CA SER A 142 1.70 -10.42 -1.05
C SER A 142 2.35 -10.27 -2.43
N THR A 143 1.52 -10.20 -3.47
CA THR A 143 1.94 -10.04 -4.87
C THR A 143 1.55 -8.68 -5.45
N ILE A 144 0.59 -7.98 -4.83
CA ILE A 144 0.14 -6.65 -5.23
C ILE A 144 0.21 -5.71 -4.04
N LYS A 145 0.80 -4.53 -4.24
CA LYS A 145 0.77 -3.39 -3.30
C LYS A 145 0.05 -2.21 -3.96
N ILE A 146 -0.77 -1.49 -3.20
CA ILE A 146 -1.50 -0.31 -3.69
C ILE A 146 -1.31 0.86 -2.73
N GLU A 147 -1.04 2.02 -3.30
CA GLU A 147 -0.88 3.31 -2.62
C GLU A 147 -1.80 4.34 -3.28
N ILE A 148 -2.47 5.16 -2.46
CA ILE A 148 -3.36 6.23 -2.88
C ILE A 148 -2.86 7.53 -2.24
N GLY A 149 -2.29 8.40 -3.06
CA GLY A 149 -1.87 9.74 -2.65
C GLY A 149 -2.90 10.80 -3.02
N VAL A 150 -3.28 11.63 -2.06
CA VAL A 150 -3.95 12.92 -2.32
C VAL A 150 -2.93 14.04 -2.12
N SER A 151 -2.31 14.07 -0.95
CA SER A 151 -1.28 15.04 -0.57
C SER A 151 0.11 14.57 -1.00
N GLN A 152 0.32 13.25 -1.12
CA GLN A 152 1.59 12.71 -1.59
C GLN A 152 1.85 13.08 -3.05
N PRO A 153 2.99 13.72 -3.35
CA PRO A 153 3.38 13.97 -4.72
C PRO A 153 4.01 12.71 -5.35
N TRP A 154 4.06 12.72 -6.68
CA TRP A 154 4.96 11.84 -7.43
C TRP A 154 6.42 12.18 -7.12
N GLY A 155 7.32 11.22 -7.34
CA GLY A 155 8.76 11.40 -7.23
C GLY A 155 9.46 10.45 -6.26
N MET A 156 10.78 10.64 -6.15
CA MET A 156 11.72 9.73 -5.47
C MET A 156 12.18 10.22 -4.09
N ALA A 157 11.70 11.36 -3.62
CA ALA A 157 12.01 11.84 -2.27
C ALA A 157 11.22 11.04 -1.21
N GLN A 158 11.61 11.20 0.05
CA GLN A 158 10.91 10.60 1.19
C GLN A 158 9.42 11.01 1.23
N GLY A 159 8.55 10.05 1.56
CA GLY A 159 7.10 10.24 1.55
C GLY A 159 6.47 10.40 0.17
N GLN A 160 7.21 10.22 -0.94
CA GLN A 160 6.66 10.30 -2.30
C GLN A 160 6.32 8.92 -2.87
N LEU A 161 5.35 8.89 -3.79
CA LEU A 161 4.76 7.64 -4.30
C LEU A 161 5.75 6.76 -5.09
N ASP A 162 6.61 7.33 -5.94
CA ASP A 162 7.53 6.52 -6.75
C ASP A 162 8.62 5.88 -5.87
N ARG A 163 9.08 6.60 -4.84
CA ARG A 163 9.99 6.04 -3.84
C ARG A 163 9.37 4.84 -3.14
N LYS A 164 8.12 4.96 -2.63
CA LYS A 164 7.43 3.84 -1.97
C LYS A 164 7.34 2.65 -2.92
N ALA A 165 6.92 2.88 -4.16
CA ALA A 165 6.79 1.80 -5.14
C ALA A 165 8.11 1.09 -5.43
N ILE A 166 9.18 1.84 -5.71
CA ILE A 166 10.44 1.28 -6.21
C ILE A 166 11.34 0.79 -5.07
N GLN A 167 11.46 1.54 -3.98
CA GLN A 167 12.44 1.29 -2.92
C GLN A 167 11.86 0.59 -1.70
N VAL A 168 10.54 0.62 -1.50
CA VAL A 168 9.88 -0.03 -0.36
C VAL A 168 9.17 -1.30 -0.82
N TRP A 169 8.31 -1.21 -1.83
CA TRP A 169 7.43 -2.31 -2.23
C TRP A 169 8.06 -3.27 -3.23
N ALA A 170 8.69 -2.76 -4.30
CA ALA A 170 9.27 -3.62 -5.34
C ALA A 170 10.45 -4.47 -4.84
N VAL A 171 11.09 -4.09 -3.73
CA VAL A 171 12.19 -4.87 -3.11
C VAL A 171 11.68 -5.96 -2.16
N MET A 172 10.37 -6.01 -1.88
CA MET A 172 9.80 -7.05 -1.04
C MET A 172 9.72 -8.38 -1.81
N PRO A 173 10.18 -9.49 -1.20
CA PRO A 173 10.00 -10.81 -1.80
C PRO A 173 8.53 -11.12 -2.11
N GLY A 174 8.26 -11.54 -3.33
CA GLY A 174 6.93 -11.94 -3.78
C GLY A 174 6.09 -10.84 -4.41
N VAL A 175 6.41 -9.55 -4.20
CA VAL A 175 5.68 -8.47 -4.85
C VAL A 175 5.96 -8.49 -6.35
N GLU A 176 4.89 -8.55 -7.14
CA GLU A 176 4.94 -8.62 -8.60
C GLU A 176 4.52 -7.30 -9.23
N TYR A 177 3.60 -6.58 -8.57
CA TYR A 177 3.07 -5.31 -9.04
C TYR A 177 2.90 -4.30 -7.89
N VAL A 178 3.16 -3.03 -8.20
CA VAL A 178 2.79 -1.92 -7.33
C VAL A 178 1.95 -0.93 -8.13
N LEU A 179 0.74 -0.65 -7.65
CA LEU A 179 -0.14 0.38 -8.20
C LEU A 179 -0.09 1.61 -7.30
N CYS A 180 0.32 2.74 -7.84
CA CYS A 180 0.13 4.02 -7.18
C CYS A 180 -0.95 4.80 -7.91
N VAL A 181 -1.90 5.37 -7.17
CA VAL A 181 -2.91 6.30 -7.67
C VAL A 181 -2.66 7.64 -7.00
N LYS A 182 -2.65 8.73 -7.78
CA LYS A 182 -2.65 10.08 -7.25
C LYS A 182 -3.95 10.78 -7.62
N LEU A 183 -4.55 11.44 -6.66
CA LEU A 183 -5.77 12.22 -6.81
C LEU A 183 -5.50 13.66 -6.40
N ASP A 184 -6.25 14.59 -6.99
CA ASP A 184 -6.39 15.92 -6.43
C ASP A 184 -7.55 15.96 -5.42
N PRO A 185 -7.56 16.90 -4.46
CA PRO A 185 -8.58 16.95 -3.41
C PRO A 185 -10.02 17.08 -3.90
N ASP A 186 -10.24 17.62 -5.09
CA ASP A 186 -11.54 17.76 -5.75
C ASP A 186 -11.78 16.74 -6.87
N PHE A 187 -10.84 15.82 -7.05
CA PHE A 187 -10.80 14.86 -8.17
C PHE A 187 -10.72 15.50 -9.57
N GLU A 188 -10.31 16.77 -9.69
CA GLU A 188 -10.11 17.39 -11.01
C GLU A 188 -9.08 16.63 -11.84
N ASN A 189 -7.98 16.20 -11.18
CA ASN A 189 -7.02 15.29 -11.76
C ASN A 189 -6.97 13.97 -10.97
N ALA A 190 -6.86 12.88 -11.72
CA ALA A 190 -6.65 11.55 -11.20
C ALA A 190 -5.69 10.82 -12.14
N GLU A 191 -4.60 10.31 -11.59
CA GLU A 191 -3.53 9.68 -12.33
C GLU A 191 -3.10 8.38 -11.65
N TYR A 192 -2.44 7.52 -12.39
CA TYR A 192 -1.86 6.30 -11.84
C TYR A 192 -0.53 5.96 -12.48
N LYS A 193 0.24 5.14 -11.76
CA LYS A 193 1.41 4.42 -12.26
C LYS A 193 1.30 2.97 -11.83
N LEU A 194 1.44 2.06 -12.79
CA LEU A 194 1.52 0.63 -12.53
C LEU A 194 2.97 0.17 -12.76
N TYR A 195 3.64 -0.19 -11.67
CA TYR A 195 4.99 -0.74 -11.69
C TYR A 195 4.91 -2.26 -11.83
N ASP A 196 5.55 -2.78 -12.89
CA ASP A 196 5.89 -4.19 -13.00
C ASP A 196 7.26 -4.42 -12.37
N VAL A 197 7.30 -5.13 -11.23
CA VAL A 197 8.53 -5.32 -10.43
C VAL A 197 9.61 -6.09 -11.20
N ARG A 198 9.25 -6.82 -12.26
CA ARG A 198 10.22 -7.55 -13.10
C ARG A 198 10.92 -6.67 -14.12
N ALA A 199 10.51 -5.42 -14.29
CA ALA A 199 11.23 -4.49 -15.15
C ALA A 199 12.62 -4.21 -14.55
N ASP A 200 13.65 -4.32 -15.37
CA ASP A 200 15.04 -4.07 -14.98
C ASP A 200 15.71 -3.12 -16.02
N PRO A 201 16.09 -1.89 -15.64
CA PRO A 201 15.94 -1.30 -14.30
C PRO A 201 14.48 -0.86 -14.03
N LEU A 202 14.06 -0.97 -12.77
CA LEU A 202 12.81 -0.36 -12.32
C LEU A 202 13.04 1.14 -12.06
N VAL A 203 12.43 1.99 -12.87
CA VAL A 203 12.61 3.46 -12.84
C VAL A 203 11.26 4.18 -12.69
N PRO A 204 11.24 5.43 -12.21
CA PRO A 204 10.01 6.22 -12.15
C PRO A 204 9.32 6.30 -13.52
N LEU A 205 8.02 6.04 -13.52
CA LEU A 205 7.20 6.11 -14.73
C LEU A 205 6.60 7.52 -14.89
N ASN A 206 6.21 7.88 -16.11
CA ASN A 206 5.32 9.01 -16.31
C ASN A 206 3.91 8.63 -15.84
N PRO A 207 3.21 9.51 -15.09
CA PRO A 207 1.85 9.24 -14.67
C PRO A 207 0.92 9.15 -15.90
N LEU A 208 -0.05 8.25 -15.82
CA LEU A 208 -1.11 8.09 -16.82
C LEU A 208 -2.43 8.58 -16.24
N PRO A 209 -3.27 9.27 -17.01
CA PRO A 209 -4.54 9.79 -16.49
C PRO A 209 -5.58 8.67 -16.33
N ILE A 210 -6.43 8.80 -15.31
CA ILE A 210 -7.62 7.97 -15.11
C ILE A 210 -8.80 8.67 -15.79
N VAL A 211 -9.23 8.13 -16.93
CA VAL A 211 -10.17 8.78 -17.85
C VAL A 211 -11.43 7.95 -18.13
N PRO A 212 -12.56 8.61 -18.48
CA PRO A 212 -13.77 7.93 -18.94
C PRO A 212 -13.58 7.23 -20.30
N PRO A 213 -14.45 6.24 -20.63
CA PRO A 213 -15.48 5.67 -19.75
C PRO A 213 -14.95 4.57 -18.82
N ARG A 214 -13.71 4.11 -19.02
CA ARG A 214 -13.00 3.11 -18.23
C ARG A 214 -11.50 3.33 -18.34
N THR A 215 -10.78 3.02 -17.28
CA THR A 215 -9.31 2.94 -17.27
C THR A 215 -8.93 1.60 -16.68
N GLU A 216 -8.73 0.61 -17.54
CA GLU A 216 -8.45 -0.76 -17.13
C GLU A 216 -6.95 -1.01 -17.05
N ILE A 217 -6.50 -1.52 -15.91
CA ILE A 217 -5.17 -2.11 -15.73
C ILE A 217 -5.29 -3.63 -15.68
N HIS A 218 -4.19 -4.32 -15.96
CA HIS A 218 -4.15 -5.78 -15.99
C HIS A 218 -3.00 -6.31 -15.15
N PHE A 219 -3.31 -7.32 -14.36
CA PHE A 219 -2.31 -8.13 -13.67
C PHE A 219 -2.25 -9.52 -14.30
N ASP A 220 -1.05 -10.03 -14.55
CA ASP A 220 -0.90 -11.43 -14.95
C ASP A 220 -1.40 -12.36 -13.82
N GLY A 221 -2.40 -13.18 -14.13
CA GLY A 221 -3.09 -14.04 -13.16
C GLY A 221 -2.17 -15.08 -12.54
N ARG A 222 -1.18 -15.56 -13.29
CA ARG A 222 -0.23 -16.54 -12.79
C ARG A 222 0.74 -15.90 -11.79
N ARG A 223 1.22 -14.70 -12.10
CA ARG A 223 2.12 -13.93 -11.24
C ARG A 223 1.46 -13.57 -9.92
N ILE A 224 0.26 -13.00 -9.96
CA ILE A 224 -0.44 -12.59 -8.73
C ILE A 224 -0.85 -13.77 -7.85
N LEU A 225 -1.00 -14.97 -8.42
CA LEU A 225 -1.24 -16.20 -7.68
C LEU A 225 0.04 -16.89 -7.20
N GLY A 226 1.25 -16.37 -7.49
CA GLY A 226 2.50 -17.00 -7.11
C GLY A 226 2.72 -18.38 -7.76
N ILE A 227 2.19 -18.59 -8.98
CA ILE A 227 2.25 -19.88 -9.67
C ILE A 227 3.37 -19.85 -10.72
N GLN A 228 4.18 -20.90 -10.77
CA GLN A 228 5.26 -21.01 -11.76
C GLN A 228 4.74 -21.18 -13.20
N GLN A 229 5.50 -20.72 -14.20
CA GLN A 229 5.08 -20.69 -15.61
C GLN A 229 4.68 -22.06 -16.18
N ALA A 230 5.36 -23.12 -15.75
CA ALA A 230 5.12 -24.48 -16.22
C ALA A 230 3.85 -25.13 -15.61
N MET A 231 3.29 -24.56 -14.55
CA MET A 231 2.16 -25.16 -13.83
C MET A 231 0.82 -24.72 -14.42
N ALA A 232 -0.20 -25.58 -14.34
CA ALA A 232 -1.55 -25.17 -14.72
C ALA A 232 -2.08 -24.07 -13.79
N LEU A 233 -2.90 -23.17 -14.34
CA LEU A 233 -3.68 -22.24 -13.53
C LEU A 233 -4.87 -22.98 -12.88
N PRO A 234 -5.32 -22.57 -11.67
CA PRO A 234 -6.53 -23.11 -11.06
C PRO A 234 -7.73 -23.00 -12.00
N VAL A 235 -8.62 -23.99 -11.97
CA VAL A 235 -9.80 -24.02 -12.84
C VAL A 235 -10.63 -22.74 -12.64
N GLY A 236 -10.93 -22.06 -13.75
CA GLY A 236 -11.72 -20.83 -13.76
C GLY A 236 -10.96 -19.56 -13.35
N SER A 237 -9.68 -19.66 -12.97
CA SER A 237 -8.86 -18.48 -12.70
C SER A 237 -8.53 -17.72 -13.99
N PRO A 238 -8.51 -16.37 -13.95
CA PRO A 238 -8.23 -15.57 -15.12
C PRO A 238 -6.75 -15.65 -15.48
N ARG A 239 -6.44 -15.65 -16.78
CA ARG A 239 -5.05 -15.48 -17.25
C ARG A 239 -4.52 -14.07 -16.98
N ALA A 240 -5.41 -13.07 -17.03
CA ALA A 240 -5.13 -11.70 -16.65
C ALA A 240 -6.32 -11.18 -15.84
N LEU A 241 -6.05 -10.62 -14.67
CA LEU A 241 -7.04 -9.98 -13.82
C LEU A 241 -7.12 -8.50 -14.16
N SER A 242 -8.27 -8.04 -14.66
CA SER A 242 -8.50 -6.63 -15.00
C SER A 242 -9.08 -5.88 -13.81
N VAL A 243 -8.64 -4.63 -13.62
CA VAL A 243 -9.16 -3.69 -12.62
C VAL A 243 -9.44 -2.35 -13.29
N ASP A 244 -10.66 -1.84 -13.17
CA ASP A 244 -11.05 -0.51 -13.65
C ASP A 244 -10.86 0.55 -12.56
N LEU A 245 -10.03 1.55 -12.84
CA LEU A 245 -9.74 2.66 -11.92
C LEU A 245 -10.77 3.81 -12.05
N TYR A 246 -11.47 3.91 -13.19
CA TYR A 246 -12.35 5.04 -13.44
C TYR A 246 -13.73 4.88 -12.79
N THR A 247 -14.32 3.68 -12.79
CA THR A 247 -15.62 3.46 -12.15
C THR A 247 -15.62 3.82 -10.66
N PRO A 248 -14.63 3.40 -9.85
CA PRO A 248 -14.47 3.86 -8.47
C PRO A 248 -14.33 5.37 -8.34
N LEU A 249 -13.51 6.01 -9.18
CA LEU A 249 -13.31 7.46 -9.19
C LEU A 249 -14.64 8.19 -9.39
N LYS A 250 -15.40 7.79 -10.42
CA LYS A 250 -16.70 8.38 -10.73
C LYS A 250 -17.72 8.24 -9.61
N ARG A 251 -17.65 7.17 -8.81
CA ARG A 251 -18.51 7.00 -7.63
C ARG A 251 -18.04 7.86 -6.47
N ALA A 252 -16.73 7.91 -6.22
CA ALA A 252 -16.15 8.74 -5.17
C ALA A 252 -16.47 10.24 -5.34
N MET A 253 -16.53 10.72 -6.58
CA MET A 253 -16.93 12.09 -6.92
C MET A 253 -18.41 12.41 -6.62
N ARG A 254 -19.27 11.41 -6.40
CA ARG A 254 -20.72 11.57 -6.19
C ARG A 254 -21.15 11.41 -4.73
N SER A 255 -20.29 10.81 -3.91
CA SER A 255 -20.49 10.60 -2.48
C SER A 255 -20.18 11.87 -1.70
#